data_AF-A0A9X9LL27-F1
#
_entry.id   AF-A0A9X9LL27-F1
#
_cell.length_a   1.000
_cell.length_b   1.000
_cell.length_c   1.000
_cell.angle_alpha   90.00
_cell.angle_beta   90.00
_cell.angle_gamma   90.00
#
_symmetry.space_group_name_H-M   'P 1'
#
loop_
_entity.id
_entity.type
_entity.pdbx_description
1 polymer ?
#
loop_
_entity_poly.entity_id
_entity_poly.type
_entity_poly.pdbx_seq_one_letter_code
_entity_poly.pdbx_strand_id
1 'polypeptide(L)'
;VAAGFVLRQCGSDGQWGPWRDHSQCENPEKNGAFQDQRLILERLQVMYTVGYSLSLATLLLALLILSFFRRLRCTRNYIHINLFTSFMLRAAAILTRDRLLPPPGPYPGGQAPVPWNPALAACRTAQIVTQYCVGANYTWLLVEGVYLHSLLVLVGGSEGG
;
A
#
# COMPACT_ATOMS: atom_id res chain seq x y z
N VAL A 1 -14.29 25.90 20.99
CA VAL A 1 -12.90 26.12 21.41
C VAL A 1 -12.90 26.13 22.92
N ALA A 2 -12.26 25.16 23.57
CA ALA A 2 -12.15 25.18 25.03
C ALA A 2 -11.25 26.35 25.42
N ALA A 3 -11.76 27.29 26.21
CA ALA A 3 -10.99 28.43 26.71
C ALA A 3 -10.19 27.98 27.95
N GLY A 4 -9.12 27.22 27.71
CA GLY A 4 -8.18 26.78 28.74
C GLY A 4 -7.00 27.75 28.87
N PHE A 5 -6.42 27.85 30.06
CA PHE A 5 -5.21 28.61 30.31
C PHE A 5 -4.02 27.65 30.52
N VAL A 6 -2.86 28.04 30.02
CA VAL A 6 -1.59 27.33 30.27
C VAL A 6 -0.80 28.11 31.31
N LEU A 7 -0.49 27.49 32.45
CA LEU A 7 0.26 28.13 33.52
C LEU A 7 1.75 27.80 33.43
N ARG A 8 2.59 28.83 33.62
CA ARG A 8 4.04 28.70 33.83
C ARG A 8 4.45 29.59 35.00
N GLN A 9 5.45 29.14 35.75
CA GLN A 9 6.01 29.90 36.86
C GLN A 9 7.34 30.51 36.45
N CYS A 10 7.49 31.82 36.70
CA CYS A 10 8.75 32.53 36.51
C CYS A 10 9.58 32.44 37.80
N GLY A 11 10.85 32.07 37.66
CA GLY A 11 11.82 32.00 38.75
C GLY A 11 12.30 33.40 39.17
N SER A 12 12.86 33.49 40.36
CA SER A 12 13.47 34.72 40.88
C SER A 12 14.72 35.15 40.09
N ASP A 13 15.28 34.26 39.27
CA ASP A 13 16.35 34.48 38.31
C ASP A 13 15.85 35.11 36.99
N GLY A 14 14.54 35.37 36.86
CA GLY A 14 13.92 35.91 35.66
C GLY A 14 13.79 34.89 34.52
N GLN A 15 14.09 33.62 34.79
CA GLN A 15 13.95 32.53 33.83
C GLN A 15 12.68 31.73 34.12
N TRP A 16 12.12 31.12 33.08
CA TRP A 16 10.97 30.23 33.24
C TRP A 16 11.41 28.88 33.82
N GLY A 17 10.71 28.41 34.85
CA GLY A 17 10.91 27.07 35.37
C GLY A 17 10.54 25.98 34.35
N PRO A 18 11.06 24.75 34.52
CA PRO A 18 10.73 23.62 33.65
C PRO A 18 9.25 23.17 33.80
N TRP A 19 8.61 23.52 34.92
CA TRP A 19 7.22 23.19 35.21
C TRP A 19 6.23 23.97 34.34
N ARG A 20 5.20 23.28 33.84
CA ARG A 20 4.10 23.86 33.05
C ARG A 20 2.84 23.04 33.29
N ASP A 21 1.72 23.72 33.56
CA ASP A 21 0.40 23.08 33.67
C ASP A 21 -0.45 23.39 32.44
N HIS A 22 -0.93 22.32 31.78
CA HIS A 22 -1.75 22.36 30.58
C HIS A 22 -3.09 21.62 30.75
N SER A 23 -3.42 21.20 31.97
CA SER A 23 -4.61 20.39 32.29
C SER A 23 -5.92 21.03 31.80
N GLN A 24 -6.02 22.36 31.82
CA GLN A 24 -7.22 23.11 31.42
C GLN A 24 -7.50 23.11 29.90
N CYS A 25 -6.54 22.68 29.08
CA CYS A 25 -6.74 22.54 27.63
C CYS A 25 -6.88 21.08 27.19
N GLU A 26 -6.65 20.13 28.09
CA GLU A 26 -6.84 18.71 27.85
C GLU A 26 -8.35 18.43 27.83
N ASN A 27 -8.89 18.05 26.67
CA ASN A 27 -10.32 17.77 26.55
C ASN A 27 -10.54 16.25 26.66
N PRO A 28 -11.10 15.74 27.78
CA PRO A 28 -11.22 14.31 28.04
C PRO A 28 -12.15 13.60 27.04
N GLU A 29 -13.15 14.29 26.49
CA GLU A 29 -14.08 13.71 25.50
C GLU A 29 -13.38 13.45 24.16
N LYS A 30 -12.43 14.31 23.79
CA LYS A 30 -11.56 14.08 22.62
C LYS A 30 -10.63 12.89 22.83
N ASN A 31 -10.13 12.69 24.04
CA ASN A 31 -9.22 11.58 24.34
C ASN A 31 -9.94 10.22 24.23
N GLY A 32 -11.19 10.13 24.66
CA GLY A 32 -12.02 8.93 24.47
C GLY A 32 -12.28 8.60 23.00
N ALA A 33 -12.72 9.58 22.21
CA ALA A 33 -12.95 9.40 20.76
C ALA A 33 -11.66 9.07 19.99
N PHE A 34 -10.53 9.65 20.37
CA PHE A 34 -9.23 9.37 19.76
C PHE A 34 -8.72 7.96 20.11
N GLN A 35 -8.96 7.49 21.34
CA GLN A 35 -8.66 6.11 21.71
C GLN A 35 -9.51 5.10 20.95
N ASP A 36 -10.81 5.32 20.82
CA ASP A 36 -11.70 4.43 20.07
C ASP A 36 -11.30 4.37 18.58
N GLN A 37 -11.02 5.52 17.97
CA GLN A 37 -10.53 5.60 16.60
C GLN A 37 -9.18 4.88 16.41
N ARG A 38 -8.29 4.95 17.40
CA ARG A 38 -7.00 4.23 17.38
C ARG A 38 -7.20 2.71 17.46
N LEU A 39 -8.15 2.25 18.28
CA LEU A 39 -8.50 0.84 18.44
C LEU A 39 -9.11 0.26 17.15
N ILE A 40 -9.99 1.02 16.51
CA ILE A 40 -10.56 0.67 15.19
C ILE A 40 -9.45 0.59 14.13
N LEU A 41 -8.54 1.57 14.11
CA LEU A 41 -7.44 1.58 13.15
C LEU A 41 -6.47 0.41 13.34
N GLU A 42 -6.14 0.06 14.58
CA GLU A 42 -5.32 -1.12 14.88
C GLU A 42 -6.01 -2.43 14.43
N ARG A 43 -7.33 -2.55 14.65
CA ARG A 43 -8.11 -3.69 14.15
C ARG A 43 -8.09 -3.79 12.63
N LEU A 44 -8.33 -2.68 11.94
CA LEU A 44 -8.24 -2.61 10.47
C LEU A 44 -6.84 -2.96 9.99
N GLN A 45 -5.81 -2.54 10.75
CA GLN A 45 -4.42 -2.83 10.44
C GLN A 45 -4.09 -4.32 10.47
N VAL A 46 -4.52 -5.01 11.52
CA VAL A 46 -4.38 -6.46 11.60
C VAL A 46 -5.13 -7.14 10.46
N MET A 47 -6.38 -6.74 10.20
CA MET A 47 -7.22 -7.34 9.15
C MET A 47 -6.59 -7.18 7.76
N TYR A 48 -6.15 -5.98 7.37
CA TYR A 48 -5.53 -5.79 6.06
C TYR A 48 -4.20 -6.52 5.95
N THR A 49 -3.40 -6.57 7.03
CA THR A 49 -2.09 -7.25 7.02
C THR A 49 -2.27 -8.73 6.78
N VAL A 50 -3.20 -9.36 7.52
CA VAL A 50 -3.54 -10.78 7.36
C VAL A 50 -4.10 -11.02 5.96
N GLY A 51 -5.04 -10.19 5.49
CA GLY A 51 -5.64 -10.31 4.15
C GLY A 51 -4.62 -10.21 3.01
N TYR A 52 -3.68 -9.26 3.09
CA TYR A 52 -2.62 -9.12 2.09
C TYR A 52 -1.63 -10.29 2.15
N SER A 53 -1.27 -10.79 3.33
CA SER A 53 -0.37 -11.93 3.47
C SER A 53 -0.97 -13.23 2.91
N LEU A 54 -2.26 -13.49 3.16
CA LEU A 54 -2.97 -14.64 2.62
C LEU A 54 -3.10 -14.54 1.09
N SER A 55 -3.44 -13.35 0.60
CA SER A 55 -3.50 -13.07 -0.84
C SER A 55 -2.14 -13.23 -1.52
N LEU A 56 -1.05 -12.85 -0.84
CA LEU A 56 0.33 -13.11 -1.27
C LEU A 56 0.62 -14.61 -1.38
N ALA A 57 0.29 -15.39 -0.35
CA ALA A 57 0.54 -16.82 -0.34
C ALA A 57 -0.22 -17.55 -1.47
N THR A 58 -1.50 -17.21 -1.68
CA THR A 58 -2.32 -17.86 -2.73
C THR A 58 -1.84 -17.49 -4.13
N LEU A 59 -1.45 -16.24 -4.36
CA LEU A 59 -0.93 -15.77 -5.64
C LEU A 59 0.47 -16.35 -5.93
N LEU A 60 1.34 -16.48 -4.93
CA LEU A 60 2.62 -17.20 -5.06
C LEU A 60 2.39 -18.68 -5.43
N LEU A 61 1.44 -19.35 -4.78
CA LEU A 61 1.09 -20.73 -5.09
C LEU A 61 0.55 -20.85 -6.52
N ALA A 62 -0.33 -19.95 -6.94
CA ALA A 62 -0.84 -19.89 -8.31
C ALA A 62 0.28 -19.69 -9.34
N LEU A 63 1.20 -18.75 -9.07
CA LEU A 63 2.38 -18.52 -9.92
C LEU A 63 3.28 -19.77 -10.04
N LEU A 64 3.54 -20.44 -8.91
CA LEU A 64 4.36 -21.67 -8.90
C LEU A 64 3.70 -22.78 -9.72
N ILE A 65 2.39 -22.99 -9.57
CA ILE A 65 1.64 -23.99 -10.34
C ILE A 65 1.70 -23.66 -11.84
N LEU A 66 1.38 -22.42 -12.24
CA LEU A 66 1.37 -22.02 -13.64
C LEU A 66 2.77 -22.01 -14.29
N SER A 67 3.83 -21.76 -13.51
CA SER A 67 5.23 -21.81 -13.95
C SER A 67 5.78 -23.24 -14.07
N PHE A 68 5.46 -24.10 -13.10
CA PHE A 68 5.94 -25.49 -13.04
C PHE A 68 5.34 -26.34 -14.17
N PHE A 69 4.05 -26.19 -14.45
CA PHE A 69 3.39 -26.91 -15.53
C PHE A 69 3.70 -26.27 -16.89
N ARG A 70 4.83 -26.70 -17.48
CA ARG A 70 5.30 -26.23 -18.79
C ARG A 70 4.27 -26.32 -19.92
N ARG A 71 3.32 -27.27 -19.80
CA ARG A 71 2.18 -27.52 -20.70
C ARG A 71 1.06 -26.46 -20.63
N LEU A 72 0.97 -25.68 -19.54
CA LEU A 72 -0.03 -24.63 -19.37
C LEU A 72 0.45 -23.26 -19.87
N ARG A 73 1.69 -23.14 -20.38
CA ARG A 73 2.30 -21.88 -20.83
C ARG A 73 1.81 -21.44 -22.21
N CYS A 74 0.51 -21.15 -22.32
CA CYS A 74 -0.10 -20.49 -23.48
C CYS A 74 0.02 -18.96 -23.35
N THR A 75 -0.18 -18.21 -24.44
CA THR A 75 -0.21 -16.73 -24.45
C THR A 75 -1.16 -16.16 -23.39
N ARG A 76 -2.36 -16.75 -23.25
CA ARG A 76 -3.32 -16.42 -22.19
C ARG A 76 -2.77 -16.62 -20.78
N ASN A 77 -1.99 -17.67 -20.54
CA ASN A 77 -1.45 -17.97 -19.22
C ASN A 77 -0.23 -17.08 -18.87
N TYR A 78 0.49 -16.57 -19.89
CA TYR A 78 1.51 -15.55 -19.69
C TYR A 78 0.91 -14.25 -19.16
N ILE A 79 -0.22 -13.79 -19.70
CA ILE A 79 -0.93 -12.59 -19.21
C ILE A 79 -1.32 -12.76 -17.74
N HIS A 80 -1.84 -13.93 -17.37
CA HIS A 80 -2.19 -14.25 -15.98
C HIS A 80 -0.99 -14.25 -15.04
N ILE A 81 0.12 -14.87 -15.43
CA ILE A 81 1.38 -14.86 -14.66
C ILE A 81 1.83 -13.40 -14.43
N ASN A 82 1.83 -12.59 -15.47
CA ASN A 82 2.32 -11.21 -15.43
C ASN A 82 1.42 -10.29 -14.57
N LEU A 83 0.10 -10.52 -14.60
CA LEU A 83 -0.88 -9.87 -13.72
C LEU A 83 -0.68 -10.28 -12.26
N PHE A 84 -0.48 -11.58 -11.99
CA PHE A 84 -0.27 -12.09 -10.63
C PHE A 84 1.05 -11.59 -10.04
N THR A 85 2.14 -11.55 -10.82
CA THR A 85 3.42 -10.95 -10.39
C THR A 85 3.26 -9.47 -10.05
N SER A 86 2.45 -8.74 -10.81
CA SER A 86 2.15 -7.32 -10.52
C SER A 86 1.43 -7.15 -9.17
N PHE A 87 0.46 -8.02 -8.85
CA PHE A 87 -0.19 -8.03 -7.52
C PHE A 87 0.78 -8.38 -6.38
N MET A 88 1.73 -9.30 -6.62
CA MET A 88 2.76 -9.66 -5.64
C MET A 88 3.67 -8.48 -5.32
N LEU A 89 4.15 -7.76 -6.35
CA LEU A 89 4.98 -6.57 -6.17
C LEU A 89 4.23 -5.48 -5.41
N ARG A 90 2.94 -5.26 -5.70
CA ARG A 90 2.11 -4.29 -4.98
C ARG A 90 1.95 -4.63 -3.50
N ALA A 91 1.63 -5.89 -3.18
CA ALA A 91 1.46 -6.33 -1.80
C ALA A 91 2.80 -6.31 -1.03
N ALA A 92 3.91 -6.69 -1.67
CA ALA A 92 5.25 -6.58 -1.10
C ALA A 92 5.63 -5.13 -0.81
N ALA A 93 5.31 -4.18 -1.70
CA ALA A 93 5.54 -2.75 -1.50
C ALA A 93 4.75 -2.17 -0.32
N ILE A 94 3.49 -2.61 -0.14
CA ILE A 94 2.66 -2.21 1.01
C ILE A 94 3.25 -2.77 2.31
N LEU A 95 3.63 -4.05 2.33
CA LEU A 95 4.25 -4.67 3.51
C LEU A 95 5.59 -4.04 3.88
N THR A 96 6.44 -3.72 2.90
CA THR A 96 7.69 -2.99 3.18
C THR A 96 7.40 -1.61 3.71
N ARG A 97 6.43 -0.88 3.14
CA ARG A 97 6.00 0.44 3.64
C ARG A 97 5.53 0.36 5.10
N ASP A 98 4.74 -0.64 5.46
CA ASP A 98 4.26 -0.85 6.83
C ASP A 98 5.36 -1.20 7.84
N ARG A 99 6.42 -1.89 7.39
CA ARG A 99 7.58 -2.19 8.24
C ARG A 99 8.53 -1.00 8.39
N LEU A 100 8.60 -0.15 7.37
CA LEU A 100 9.48 1.02 7.33
C LEU A 100 8.84 2.28 7.94
N LEU A 101 7.52 2.42 7.88
CA LEU A 101 6.76 3.45 8.58
C LEU A 101 6.03 2.79 9.77
N PRO A 102 6.63 2.76 10.97
CA PRO A 102 5.85 2.45 12.16
C PRO A 102 4.64 3.39 12.23
N PRO A 103 3.49 2.93 12.75
CA PRO A 103 2.31 3.79 12.92
C PRO A 103 2.73 5.05 13.68
N PRO A 104 2.15 6.23 13.37
CA PRO A 104 2.45 7.47 14.08
C PRO A 104 2.07 7.29 15.56
N GLY A 105 3.03 6.79 16.34
CA GLY A 105 2.95 6.68 17.77
C GLY A 105 3.05 8.07 18.37
N PRO A 106 2.32 8.37 19.45
CA PRO A 106 2.47 9.62 20.16
C PRO A 106 3.78 9.55 20.95
N TYR A 107 4.89 10.04 20.39
CA TYR A 107 6.08 10.32 21.19
C TYR A 107 6.59 11.76 20.97
N PRO A 108 6.82 12.51 22.07
CA PRO A 108 7.27 13.88 22.04
C PRO A 108 8.78 13.91 21.75
N GLY A 109 9.21 14.88 20.94
CA GLY A 109 10.58 15.39 20.92
C GLY A 109 11.67 14.40 20.47
N GLY A 110 12.11 14.54 19.22
CA GLY A 110 13.40 14.00 18.78
C GLY A 110 13.30 12.87 17.75
N GLN A 111 12.63 13.11 16.62
CA GLN A 111 12.80 12.24 15.46
C GLN A 111 14.13 12.57 14.76
N ALA A 112 15.12 11.70 14.93
CA ALA A 112 16.14 11.55 13.91
C ALA A 112 15.44 11.18 12.59
N PRO A 113 15.71 11.87 11.47
CA PRO A 113 15.10 11.53 10.21
C PRO A 113 15.64 10.15 9.78
N VAL A 114 14.82 9.11 9.96
CA VAL A 114 15.00 7.82 9.27
C VAL A 114 15.27 8.12 7.80
N PRO A 115 16.23 7.51 7.08
CA PRO A 115 16.51 7.92 5.70
C PRO A 115 15.32 7.58 4.80
N TRP A 116 14.41 8.55 4.62
CA TRP A 116 13.14 8.44 3.91
C TRP A 116 13.32 8.18 2.40
N ASN A 117 14.50 8.40 1.85
CA ASN A 117 14.72 8.45 0.40
C ASN A 117 14.72 7.08 -0.32
N PRO A 118 15.53 6.07 0.07
CA PRO A 118 15.64 4.84 -0.70
C PRO A 118 14.40 3.94 -0.61
N ALA A 119 13.78 3.82 0.57
CA ALA A 119 12.60 2.98 0.76
C ALA A 119 11.35 3.55 0.09
N LEU A 120 11.15 4.88 0.16
CA LEU A 120 10.06 5.55 -0.53
C LEU A 120 10.26 5.51 -2.05
N ALA A 121 11.49 5.69 -2.52
CA ALA A 121 11.83 5.53 -3.94
C ALA A 121 11.55 4.10 -4.42
N ALA A 122 11.97 3.06 -3.68
CA ALA A 122 11.72 1.67 -4.02
C ALA A 122 10.20 1.36 -4.07
N CYS A 123 9.42 1.85 -3.11
CA CYS A 123 7.97 1.71 -3.11
C CYS A 123 7.32 2.39 -4.34
N ARG A 124 7.74 3.62 -4.65
CA ARG A 124 7.21 4.40 -5.78
C ARG A 124 7.56 3.74 -7.11
N THR A 125 8.79 3.27 -7.26
CA THR A 125 9.25 2.53 -8.43
C THR A 125 8.50 1.22 -8.58
N ALA A 126 8.30 0.44 -7.50
CA ALA A 126 7.52 -0.79 -7.53
C ALA A 126 6.07 -0.54 -7.97
N GLN A 127 5.45 0.55 -7.51
CA GLN A 127 4.10 0.93 -7.92
C GLN A 127 4.05 1.33 -9.40
N ILE A 128 5.03 2.11 -9.90
CA ILE A 128 5.10 2.51 -11.31
C ILE A 128 5.30 1.28 -12.21
N VAL A 129 6.22 0.38 -11.84
CA VAL A 129 6.48 -0.87 -12.57
C VAL A 129 5.23 -1.75 -12.59
N THR A 130 4.49 -1.82 -11.48
CA THR A 130 3.21 -2.55 -11.41
C THR A 130 2.20 -1.99 -12.41
N GLN A 131 2.00 -0.66 -12.44
CA GLN A 131 1.07 -0.01 -13.37
C GLN A 131 1.49 -0.21 -14.83
N TYR A 132 2.79 -0.13 -15.11
CA TYR A 132 3.33 -0.38 -16.44
C TYR A 132 3.11 -1.82 -16.90
N CYS A 133 3.39 -2.81 -16.05
CA CYS A 133 3.16 -4.22 -16.36
C CYS A 133 1.67 -4.50 -16.62
N VAL A 134 0.76 -3.94 -15.82
CA VAL A 134 -0.69 -4.08 -16.06
C VAL A 134 -1.09 -3.47 -17.39
N GLY A 135 -0.63 -2.24 -17.70
CA GLY A 135 -0.90 -1.58 -18.97
C GLY A 135 -0.39 -2.38 -20.18
N ALA A 136 0.86 -2.86 -20.10
CA ALA A 136 1.48 -3.67 -21.15
C ALA A 136 0.70 -4.97 -21.41
N ASN A 137 0.19 -5.63 -20.36
CA ASN A 137 -0.66 -6.81 -20.50
C ASN A 137 -1.99 -6.50 -21.19
N TYR A 138 -2.65 -5.39 -20.84
CA TYR A 138 -3.89 -4.98 -21.50
C TYR A 138 -3.67 -4.64 -22.98
N THR A 139 -2.58 -3.94 -23.31
CA THR A 139 -2.26 -3.64 -24.71
C THR A 139 -1.95 -4.89 -25.51
N TRP A 140 -1.26 -5.87 -24.91
CA TRP A 140 -0.96 -7.13 -25.59
C TRP A 140 -2.22 -7.97 -25.83
N LEU A 141 -3.11 -8.04 -24.83
CA LEU A 141 -4.43 -8.68 -24.98
C LEU A 141 -5.25 -8.02 -26.10
N LEU A 142 -5.23 -6.69 -26.16
CA LEU A 142 -5.92 -5.94 -27.21
C LEU A 142 -5.36 -6.29 -28.60
N VAL A 143 -4.03 -6.36 -28.75
CA VAL A 143 -3.37 -6.74 -30.00
C VAL A 143 -3.74 -8.17 -30.39
N GLU A 144 -3.72 -9.13 -29.46
CA GLU A 144 -4.17 -10.50 -29.75
C GLU A 144 -5.65 -10.55 -30.14
N GLY A 145 -6.52 -9.77 -29.47
CA GLY A 145 -7.95 -9.68 -29.80
C GLY A 145 -8.20 -9.12 -31.20
N VAL A 146 -7.50 -8.04 -31.56
CA VAL A 146 -7.59 -7.44 -32.91
C VAL A 146 -7.04 -8.39 -33.96
N TYR A 147 -5.89 -9.02 -33.70
CA TYR A 147 -5.29 -10.00 -34.61
C TYR A 147 -6.25 -11.16 -34.90
N LEU A 148 -6.88 -11.72 -33.86
CA LEU A 148 -7.83 -12.81 -34.01
C LEU A 148 -9.10 -12.37 -34.76
N HIS A 149 -9.62 -11.18 -34.45
CA HIS A 149 -10.77 -10.61 -35.15
C HIS A 149 -10.47 -10.37 -36.63
N SER A 150 -9.32 -9.79 -36.96
CA SER A 150 -8.88 -9.60 -38.34
C SER A 150 -8.75 -10.93 -39.07
N LEU A 151 -8.19 -11.97 -38.43
CA LEU A 151 -8.08 -13.29 -39.03
C LEU A 151 -9.45 -13.91 -39.32
N LEU A 152 -10.41 -13.81 -38.39
CA LEU A 152 -11.77 -14.32 -38.57
C LEU A 152 -12.52 -13.57 -39.69
N VAL A 153 -12.36 -12.26 -39.79
CA VAL A 153 -12.95 -11.47 -40.88
C VAL A 153 -12.31 -11.81 -42.23
N LEU A 154 -11.00 -12.05 -42.27
CA LEU A 154 -10.30 -12.40 -43.51
C LEU A 154 -10.62 -13.83 -43.98
N VAL A 155 -10.67 -14.80 -43.05
CA VAL A 155 -11.06 -16.18 -43.34
C VAL A 155 -12.55 -16.28 -43.67
N GLY A 156 -13.42 -15.62 -42.90
CA GLY A 156 -14.86 -15.57 -43.17
C GLY A 156 -15.21 -14.81 -44.46
N GLY A 157 -14.38 -13.85 -44.87
CA GLY A 157 -14.50 -13.17 -46.17
C GLY A 157 -13.98 -14.01 -47.34
N SER A 158 -13.06 -14.95 -47.10
CA SER A 158 -12.48 -15.81 -48.14
C SER A 158 -13.36 -17.02 -48.51
N GLU A 159 -14.38 -17.34 -47.71
CA GLU A 159 -15.30 -18.46 -47.96
C GLU A 159 -16.60 -18.00 -48.67
N GLY A 160 -16.74 -16.70 -48.96
CA GLY A 160 -17.90 -16.10 -49.64
C GLY A 160 -17.60 -15.46 -51.00
N GLY A 161 -16.47 -15.79 -51.63
CA GLY A 161 -16.06 -15.31 -52.97
C GLY A 161 -15.99 -16.43 -53.99
#